data_AF-A0A7C5WX27-F1
#
_entry.id   AF-A0A7C5WX27-F1
#
_cell.length_a   1.000
_cell.length_b   1.000
_cell.length_c   1.000
_cell.angle_alpha   90.00
_cell.angle_beta   90.00
_cell.angle_gamma   90.00
#
_symmetry.space_group_name_H-M   'P 1'
#
loop_
_entity.id
_entity.type
_entity.pdbx_description
1 polymer ?
#
loop_
_entity_poly.entity_id
_entity_poly.type
_entity_poly.pdbx_seq_one_letter_code
_entity_poly.pdbx_strand_id
1 'polypeptide(L)'
;ARIWKDIAERLEKPSRQRIVVNVSRINRYTKDGDIAVVPGKVLGAGNINHKVTVAAIGFSKTAYEKIVSAGGKCLHILDLAYQNPKGSNVKIIG
;
A
#
# COMPACT_ATOMS: atom_id res chain seq x y z
N ALA A 1 13.50 -11.58 6.00
CA ALA A 1 12.15 -11.51 6.62
C ALA A 1 11.13 -12.14 5.67
N ARG A 2 10.25 -13.03 6.16
CA ARG A 2 9.25 -13.73 5.31
C ARG A 2 8.31 -12.78 4.55
N ILE A 3 8.00 -11.62 5.14
CA ILE A 3 7.10 -10.60 4.58
C ILE A 3 7.61 -10.06 3.23
N TRP A 4 8.88 -9.66 3.17
CA TRP A 4 9.47 -9.13 1.93
C TRP A 4 9.61 -10.18 0.84
N LYS A 5 9.80 -11.44 1.22
CA LYS A 5 9.81 -12.56 0.27
C LYS A 5 8.44 -12.78 -0.36
N ASP A 6 7.36 -12.76 0.42
CA ASP A 6 5.98 -12.84 -0.10
C ASP A 6 5.64 -11.64 -1.01
N ILE A 7 6.04 -10.43 -0.62
CA ILE A 7 5.88 -9.24 -1.46
C ILE A 7 6.64 -9.40 -2.78
N ALA A 8 7.89 -9.89 -2.75
CA ALA A 8 8.70 -10.12 -3.94
C ALA A 8 8.07 -11.15 -4.87
N GLU A 9 7.60 -12.29 -4.35
CA GLU A 9 6.92 -13.32 -5.14
C GLU A 9 5.63 -12.77 -5.79
N ARG A 10 4.90 -11.88 -5.12
CA ARG A 10 3.72 -11.21 -5.70
C ARG A 10 4.09 -10.19 -6.77
N LEU A 11 5.23 -9.52 -6.65
CA LEU A 11 5.75 -8.56 -7.62
C LEU A 11 6.30 -9.23 -8.89
N GLU A 12 6.88 -10.41 -8.72
CA GLU A 12 7.41 -11.25 -9.80
C GLU A 12 6.31 -11.72 -10.75
N LYS A 13 5.05 -11.75 -10.30
CA LYS A 13 3.91 -12.07 -11.15
C LYS A 13 3.78 -11.10 -12.33
N PRO A 14 3.35 -11.60 -13.52
CA PRO A 14 3.08 -10.77 -14.69
C PRO A 14 2.11 -9.63 -14.37
N SER A 15 2.28 -8.47 -15.01
CA SER A 15 1.48 -7.26 -14.74
C SER A 15 -0.03 -7.50 -14.73
N ARG A 16 -0.55 -8.38 -15.61
CA ARG A 16 -1.97 -8.77 -15.67
C ARG A 16 -2.49 -9.52 -14.43
N GLN A 17 -1.61 -10.17 -13.67
CA GLN A 17 -1.93 -10.90 -12.44
C GLN A 17 -1.53 -10.12 -11.18
N ARG A 18 -0.93 -8.94 -11.33
CA ARG A 18 -0.59 -8.10 -10.19
C ARG A 18 -1.88 -7.58 -9.57
N ILE A 19 -1.83 -7.48 -8.26
CA ILE A 19 -2.98 -7.08 -7.47
C ILE A 19 -3.25 -5.59 -7.71
N VAL A 20 -4.53 -5.27 -7.84
CA VAL A 20 -4.99 -3.89 -7.89
C VAL A 20 -5.91 -3.65 -6.71
N VAL A 21 -5.55 -2.67 -5.87
CA VAL A 21 -6.27 -2.39 -4.63
C VAL A 21 -6.92 -1.02 -4.70
N ASN A 22 -8.18 -0.95 -4.30
CA ASN A 22 -8.88 0.32 -4.17
C ASN A 22 -8.66 0.94 -2.79
N VAL A 23 -8.69 2.28 -2.72
CA VAL A 23 -8.61 3.04 -1.47
C VAL A 23 -9.68 2.59 -0.46
N SER A 24 -10.89 2.23 -0.90
CA SER A 24 -11.93 1.66 -0.03
C SER A 24 -11.50 0.39 0.69
N ARG A 25 -10.74 -0.49 0.02
CA ARG A 25 -10.25 -1.74 0.61
C ARG A 25 -9.19 -1.41 1.67
N ILE A 26 -8.30 -0.45 1.40
CA ILE A 26 -7.31 0.02 2.37
C ILE A 26 -8.03 0.52 3.62
N ASN A 27 -9.00 1.42 3.46
CA ASN A 27 -9.75 2.01 4.56
C ASN A 27 -10.46 0.97 5.46
N ARG A 28 -10.89 -0.17 4.91
CA ARG A 28 -11.55 -1.22 5.70
C ARG A 28 -10.59 -2.03 6.58
N TYR A 29 -9.33 -2.17 6.17
CA TYR A 29 -8.36 -3.06 6.83
C TYR A 29 -7.27 -2.31 7.61
N THR A 30 -7.16 -0.99 7.44
CA THR A 30 -6.23 -0.14 8.18
C THR A 30 -6.94 0.64 9.28
N LYS A 31 -6.20 0.95 10.33
CA LYS A 31 -6.56 1.90 11.38
C LYS A 31 -5.67 3.15 11.27
N ASP A 32 -5.98 4.19 12.02
CA ASP A 32 -5.15 5.39 12.07
C ASP A 32 -3.73 5.05 12.55
N GLY A 33 -2.72 5.51 11.80
CA GLY A 33 -1.30 5.24 12.07
C GLY A 33 -0.77 3.92 11.50
N ASP A 34 -1.59 3.09 10.87
CA ASP A 34 -1.14 1.83 10.27
C ASP A 34 -0.29 2.04 9.00
N ILE A 35 0.60 1.08 8.76
CA ILE A 35 1.39 0.98 7.53
C ILE A 35 0.81 -0.15 6.66
N ALA A 36 0.24 0.23 5.52
CA ALA A 36 -0.26 -0.69 4.51
C ALA A 36 0.71 -0.84 3.35
N VAL A 37 1.06 -2.07 3.00
CA VAL A 37 1.86 -2.40 1.83
C VAL A 37 0.98 -3.10 0.80
N VAL A 38 0.97 -2.55 -0.41
CA VAL A 38 0.26 -3.10 -1.56
C VAL A 38 1.29 -3.55 -2.60
N PRO A 39 1.43 -4.85 -2.87
CA PRO A 39 2.36 -5.38 -3.88
C PRO A 39 1.77 -5.22 -5.29
N GLY A 40 1.39 -3.99 -5.66
CA GLY A 40 0.58 -3.70 -6.82
C GLY A 40 0.25 -2.23 -7.03
N LYS A 41 -0.77 -1.95 -7.83
CA LYS A 41 -1.25 -0.60 -8.12
C LYS A 41 -2.43 -0.23 -7.21
N VAL A 42 -2.42 0.99 -6.69
CA VAL A 42 -3.53 1.52 -5.89
C VAL A 42 -4.40 2.45 -6.74
N LEU A 43 -5.70 2.18 -6.75
CA LEU A 43 -6.72 2.95 -7.47
C LEU A 43 -7.59 3.75 -6.52
N GLY A 44 -8.06 4.91 -6.98
CA GLY A 44 -8.75 5.90 -6.16
C GLY A 44 -10.24 5.63 -5.92
N ALA A 45 -10.74 4.41 -6.09
CA ALA A 45 -12.15 4.12 -5.83
C ALA A 45 -12.42 4.02 -4.31
N GLY A 46 -13.44 4.75 -3.84
CA GLY A 46 -13.77 4.87 -2.41
C GLY A 46 -13.10 6.04 -1.70
N ASN A 47 -13.29 6.13 -0.39
CA ASN A 47 -12.76 7.20 0.47
C ASN A 47 -11.91 6.61 1.59
N ILE A 48 -11.00 7.44 2.11
CA ILE A 48 -10.15 7.14 3.25
C ILE A 48 -10.33 8.26 4.27
N ASN A 49 -10.65 7.91 5.50
CA ASN A 49 -11.07 8.87 6.53
C ASN A 49 -10.09 8.97 7.70
N HIS A 50 -8.99 8.22 7.66
CA HIS A 50 -7.98 8.17 8.71
C HIS A 50 -6.58 8.21 8.12
N LYS A 51 -5.60 8.56 8.96
CA LYS A 51 -4.21 8.71 8.53
C LYS A 51 -3.58 7.34 8.34
N VAL A 52 -3.18 7.04 7.10
CA VAL A 52 -2.55 5.76 6.76
C VAL A 52 -1.28 6.03 5.97
N THR A 53 -0.24 5.26 6.26
CA THR A 53 0.95 5.22 5.40
C THR A 53 0.77 4.07 4.42
N VAL A 54 0.60 4.38 3.14
CA VAL A 54 0.42 3.39 2.07
C VAL A 54 1.69 3.31 1.24
N ALA A 55 2.26 2.12 1.12
CA ALA A 55 3.38 1.85 0.24
C ALA A 55 2.95 0.92 -0.90
N ALA A 56 3.20 1.34 -2.15
CA ALA A 56 2.82 0.60 -3.34
C ALA A 56 3.85 0.77 -4.46
N ILE A 57 3.67 0.02 -5.57
CA ILE A 57 4.46 0.22 -6.80
C ILE A 57 4.03 1.52 -7.49
N GLY A 58 2.74 1.81 -7.45
CA GLY A 58 2.18 2.96 -8.13
C GLY A 58 0.80 3.32 -7.64
N PHE A 59 0.49 4.60 -7.75
CA PHE A 59 -0.78 5.18 -7.34
C PHE A 59 -1.45 5.83 -8.55
N SER A 60 -2.78 5.72 -8.62
CA SER A 60 -3.57 6.60 -9.46
C SER A 60 -3.50 8.03 -8.90
N LYS A 61 -3.59 9.05 -9.77
CA LYS A 61 -3.64 10.46 -9.36
C LYS A 61 -4.72 10.71 -8.30
N THR A 62 -5.91 10.16 -8.56
CA THR A 62 -7.05 10.23 -7.63
C THR A 62 -6.82 9.51 -6.31
N ALA A 63 -6.02 8.43 -6.29
CA ALA A 63 -5.68 7.73 -5.05
C ALA A 63 -4.71 8.56 -4.21
N TYR A 64 -3.69 9.13 -4.86
CA TYR A 64 -2.71 9.98 -4.23
C TYR A 64 -3.37 11.20 -3.57
N GLU A 65 -4.21 11.92 -4.30
CA GLU A 65 -4.95 13.08 -3.79
C GLU A 65 -5.82 12.74 -2.57
N LYS A 66 -6.50 11.59 -2.58
CA LYS A 66 -7.34 11.15 -1.46
C LYS A 66 -6.53 10.80 -0.22
N ILE A 67 -5.41 10.08 -0.39
CA ILE A 67 -4.55 9.70 0.73
C ILE A 67 -3.91 10.94 1.36
N VAL A 68 -3.42 11.87 0.53
CA VAL A 68 -2.84 13.13 1.00
C VAL A 68 -3.90 14.01 1.68
N SER A 69 -5.10 14.11 1.10
CA SER A 69 -6.22 14.85 1.69
C SER A 69 -6.65 14.30 3.06
N ALA A 70 -6.54 12.99 3.27
CA ALA A 70 -6.79 12.37 4.57
C ALA A 70 -5.64 12.53 5.58
N GLY A 71 -4.56 13.23 5.21
CA GLY A 71 -3.36 13.37 6.04
C GLY A 71 -2.51 12.11 6.13
N GLY A 72 -2.70 11.18 5.18
CA GLY A 72 -1.87 9.98 5.01
C GLY A 72 -0.59 10.25 4.23
N LYS A 73 0.27 9.24 4.16
CA LYS A 73 1.54 9.28 3.41
C LYS A 73 1.54 8.22 2.32
N CYS A 74 1.91 8.61 1.11
CA CYS A 74 2.16 7.68 0.01
C CYS A 74 3.68 7.46 -0.09
N LEU A 75 4.12 6.21 -0.06
CA LEU A 75 5.52 5.83 -0.20
C LEU A 75 5.70 4.82 -1.34
N HIS A 76 6.90 4.77 -1.90
CA HIS A 76 7.24 3.69 -2.80
C HIS A 76 7.57 2.44 -1.97
N ILE A 77 7.22 1.26 -2.49
CA ILE A 77 7.46 0.00 -1.77
C ILE A 77 8.94 -0.25 -1.47
N LEU A 78 9.83 0.24 -2.33
CA LEU A 78 11.29 0.17 -2.13
C LEU A 78 11.74 1.02 -0.94
N ASP A 79 11.25 2.26 -0.84
CA ASP A 79 11.62 3.17 0.25
C ASP A 79 11.22 2.58 1.60
N LEU A 80 10.05 1.95 1.66
CA LEU A 80 9.58 1.28 2.86
C LEU A 80 10.42 0.04 3.21
N ALA A 81 10.90 -0.69 2.19
CA ALA A 81 11.81 -1.81 2.39
C ALA A 81 13.17 -1.36 2.95
N TYR A 82 13.69 -0.22 2.48
CA TYR A 82 14.92 0.38 3.00
C TYR A 82 14.76 0.92 4.42
N GLN A 83 13.66 1.62 4.71
CA GLN A 83 13.43 2.20 6.04
C GLN A 83 13.07 1.14 7.09
N ASN A 84 12.37 0.07 6.71
CA ASN A 84 11.91 -0.95 7.65
C ASN A 84 12.24 -2.38 7.16
N PRO A 85 13.53 -2.77 7.18
CA PRO A 85 13.98 -4.08 6.67
C PRO A 85 13.41 -5.27 7.46
N LYS A 86 12.95 -5.04 8.70
CA LYS A 86 12.32 -6.05 9.55
C LYS A 86 10.84 -6.29 9.18
N GLY A 87 10.18 -5.34 8.52
CA GLY A 87 8.75 -5.44 8.17
C GLY A 87 7.82 -5.47 9.39
N SER A 88 8.28 -4.94 10.52
CA SER A 88 7.53 -4.94 11.77
C SER A 88 6.32 -4.00 11.66
N ASN A 89 5.14 -4.46 12.08
CA ASN A 89 3.88 -3.72 12.08
C ASN A 89 3.36 -3.29 10.68
N VAL A 90 3.65 -4.10 9.66
CA VAL A 90 3.20 -3.87 8.29
C VAL A 90 2.02 -4.76 7.94
N LYS A 91 0.96 -4.19 7.38
CA LYS A 91 -0.19 -4.93 6.84
C LYS A 91 -0.07 -5.08 5.33
N ILE A 92 0.03 -6.31 4.85
CA ILE A 92 -0.01 -6.60 3.41
C ILE A 92 -1.47 -6.58 2.96
N ILE A 93 -1.80 -5.70 2.01
CA ILE A 93 -3.13 -5.62 1.41
C ILE A 93 -3.04 -6.13 -0.03
N GLY A 94 -3.68 -7.29 -0.23
CA GLY A 94 -3.82 -8.00 -1.50
C GLY A 94 -5.28 -8.11 -1.93
#